data_AF-A0AAD0JA18-F1
#
_entry.id   AF-A0AAD0JA18-F1
#
_cell.length_a   1.000
_cell.length_b   1.000
_cell.length_c   1.000
_cell.angle_alpha   90.00
_cell.angle_beta   90.00
_cell.angle_gamma   90.00
#
_symmetry.space_group_name_H-M   'P 1'
#
loop_
_entity.id
_entity.type
_entity.pdbx_description
1 polymer ?
#
loop_
_entity_poly.entity_id
_entity_poly.type
_entity_poly.pdbx_seq_one_letter_code
_entity_poly.pdbx_strand_id
1 'polypeptide(L)'
;MLGLYLFVRLVGPLLLGGLVALFASRWINARLAKRPAQQIALPAESLLDSPAAKRRYRRMRRRRPNLTHFQVPPQAPRHWLWITVAVVILAAFGAAVLTPEGARFQVMVESAVGYPSTVIDVAIDEGQQDALLQAWTPVLMQAVRPVSMRYQRGRYGPPFDSHAVIAVQVRRHGNRLQIATGQPVQAERLRAALATLTPAAAPTVQISERTVAPWREIGWRAWGPRVAQ
;
A
#
# COMPACT_ATOMS: atom_id res chain seq x y z
N MET A 1 6.36 13.71 -5.82
CA MET A 1 6.19 12.78 -4.68
C MET A 1 4.98 13.09 -3.81
N LEU A 2 4.79 14.34 -3.34
CA LEU A 2 3.61 14.69 -2.53
C LEU A 2 2.26 14.39 -3.19
N GLY A 3 2.08 14.77 -4.47
CA GLY A 3 0.85 14.46 -5.20
C GLY A 3 0.57 12.96 -5.29
N LEU A 4 1.58 12.14 -5.59
CA LEU A 4 1.44 10.68 -5.63
C LEU A 4 1.07 10.10 -4.27
N TYR A 5 1.70 10.57 -3.19
CA TYR A 5 1.39 10.15 -1.84
C TYR A 5 -0.07 10.46 -1.46
N LEU A 6 -0.52 11.70 -1.69
CA LEU A 6 -1.90 12.10 -1.39
C LEU A 6 -2.90 11.33 -2.26
N PHE A 7 -2.57 11.09 -3.53
CA PHE A 7 -3.37 10.26 -4.41
C PHE A 7 -3.50 8.84 -3.88
N VAL A 8 -2.41 8.15 -3.56
CA VAL A 8 -2.44 6.78 -3.01
C VAL A 8 -3.19 6.75 -1.67
N ARG A 9 -2.95 7.72 -0.79
CA ARG A 9 -3.59 7.80 0.53
C ARG A 9 -5.10 8.05 0.46
N LEU A 10 -5.58 8.79 -0.54
CA LEU A 10 -7.02 9.09 -0.69
C LEU A 10 -7.73 8.07 -1.58
N VAL A 11 -7.13 7.73 -2.72
CA VAL A 11 -7.74 6.88 -3.75
C VAL A 11 -7.56 5.40 -3.43
N GLY A 12 -6.43 4.99 -2.83
CA GLY A 12 -6.18 3.59 -2.46
C GLY A 12 -7.27 2.99 -1.57
N PRO A 13 -7.63 3.62 -0.43
CA PRO A 13 -8.73 3.16 0.42
C PRO A 13 -10.08 3.10 -0.31
N LEU A 14 -10.36 4.07 -1.18
CA LEU A 14 -11.61 4.11 -1.96
C LEU A 14 -11.68 2.95 -2.96
N LEU A 15 -10.58 2.67 -3.67
CA LEU A 15 -10.48 1.55 -4.60
C LEU A 15 -10.64 0.22 -3.87
N LEU A 16 -9.98 0.06 -2.72
CA LEU A 16 -10.06 -1.15 -1.92
C LEU A 16 -11.48 -1.36 -1.38
N GLY A 17 -12.10 -0.29 -0.85
CA GLY A 17 -13.49 -0.32 -0.42
C GLY A 17 -14.46 -0.66 -1.56
N GLY A 18 -14.26 -0.08 -2.74
CA GLY A 18 -15.05 -0.39 -3.95
C GLY A 18 -14.88 -1.84 -4.41
N LEU A 19 -13.66 -2.37 -4.37
CA LEU A 19 -13.35 -3.75 -4.74
C LEU A 19 -13.99 -4.74 -3.75
N VAL A 20 -13.93 -4.46 -2.46
CA VAL A 20 -14.66 -5.22 -1.42
C VAL A 20 -16.18 -5.16 -1.65
N ALA A 21 -16.73 -3.98 -1.97
CA ALA A 21 -18.15 -3.82 -2.27
C ALA A 21 -18.58 -4.63 -3.51
N LEU A 22 -17.75 -4.67 -4.56
CA LEU A 22 -17.97 -5.50 -5.75
C LEU A 22 -18.03 -6.98 -5.40
N PHE A 23 -17.08 -7.49 -4.61
CA PHE A 23 -17.08 -8.88 -4.16
C PHE A 23 -18.30 -9.21 -3.29
N ALA A 24 -18.65 -8.32 -2.35
CA ALA A 24 -19.83 -8.47 -1.52
C ALA A 24 -21.12 -8.48 -2.35
N SER A 25 -21.24 -7.59 -3.34
CA SER A 25 -22.37 -7.57 -4.27
C SER A 25 -22.51 -8.87 -5.05
N ARG A 26 -21.41 -9.39 -5.62
CA ARG A 26 -21.42 -10.68 -6.33
C ARG A 26 -21.80 -11.83 -5.41
N TRP A 27 -21.31 -11.82 -4.17
CA TRP A 27 -21.64 -12.82 -3.17
C TRP A 27 -23.11 -12.77 -2.76
N ILE A 28 -23.66 -11.56 -2.51
CA ILE A 28 -25.08 -11.36 -2.20
C ILE A 28 -25.94 -11.85 -3.37
N ASN A 29 -25.63 -11.46 -4.60
CA ASN A 29 -26.38 -11.88 -5.79
C ASN A 29 -26.34 -13.41 -5.99
N ALA A 30 -25.18 -14.03 -5.81
CA ALA A 30 -25.05 -15.48 -5.89
C ALA A 30 -25.84 -16.21 -4.78
N ARG A 31 -25.91 -15.62 -3.58
CA ARG A 31 -26.72 -16.14 -2.47
C ARG A 31 -28.22 -15.93 -2.69
N LEU A 32 -28.62 -14.80 -3.27
CA LEU A 32 -30.01 -14.50 -3.62
C LEU A 32 -30.54 -15.38 -4.73
N ALA A 33 -29.72 -15.68 -5.76
CA ALA A 33 -30.09 -16.59 -6.84
C ALA A 33 -30.41 -18.01 -6.35
N LYS A 34 -29.83 -18.41 -5.20
CA LYS A 34 -30.09 -19.70 -4.55
C LYS A 34 -31.32 -19.69 -3.63
N ARG A 35 -31.94 -18.52 -3.39
CA ARG A 35 -33.14 -18.41 -2.55
C ARG A 35 -34.41 -18.54 -3.40
N PRO A 36 -35.44 -19.25 -2.90
CA PRO A 36 -36.72 -19.32 -3.59
C PRO A 36 -37.32 -17.92 -3.71
N ALA A 37 -38.02 -17.67 -4.82
CA ALA A 37 -38.77 -16.43 -5.03
C ALA A 37 -39.78 -16.22 -3.91
N GLN A 38 -39.86 -15.00 -3.39
CA GLN A 38 -40.73 -14.69 -2.26
C GLN A 38 -42.17 -14.55 -2.77
N GLN A 39 -43.10 -15.27 -2.13
CA GLN A 39 -44.52 -15.19 -2.44
C GLN A 39 -45.19 -14.23 -1.47
N ILE A 40 -45.78 -13.15 -1.99
CA ILE A 40 -46.60 -12.22 -1.20
C ILE A 40 -48.06 -12.52 -1.50
N ALA A 41 -48.85 -12.83 -0.48
CA ALA A 41 -50.28 -13.09 -0.64
C ALA A 41 -50.99 -11.86 -1.24
N LEU A 42 -51.85 -12.09 -2.24
CA LEU A 42 -52.73 -11.03 -2.74
C LEU A 42 -53.75 -10.68 -1.65
N PRO A 43 -53.81 -9.42 -1.20
CA PRO A 43 -54.85 -9.01 -0.28
C PRO A 43 -56.24 -9.16 -0.92
N ALA A 44 -57.27 -9.41 -0.11
CA ALA A 44 -58.64 -9.53 -0.64
C ALA A 44 -59.07 -8.24 -1.38
N GLU A 45 -58.61 -7.09 -0.88
CA GLU A 45 -58.90 -5.77 -1.42
C GLU A 45 -57.63 -5.01 -1.81
N SER A 46 -57.78 -3.96 -2.62
CA SER A 46 -56.68 -3.09 -3.03
C SER A 46 -56.23 -2.25 -1.83
N LEU A 47 -54.97 -2.40 -1.41
CA LEU A 47 -54.33 -1.57 -0.39
C LEU A 47 -54.00 -0.14 -0.88
N LEU A 48 -54.19 0.14 -2.17
CA LEU A 48 -53.97 1.47 -2.75
C LEU A 48 -55.24 2.31 -2.64
N ASP A 49 -55.12 3.55 -2.16
CA ASP A 49 -56.27 4.45 -1.93
C ASP A 49 -56.87 5.04 -3.19
N SER A 50 -56.13 5.08 -4.31
CA SER A 50 -56.61 5.74 -5.52
C SER A 50 -57.76 4.95 -6.20
N PRO A 51 -58.85 5.63 -6.61
CA PRO A 51 -59.99 4.98 -7.26
C PRO A 51 -59.63 4.31 -8.59
N ALA A 52 -58.64 4.86 -9.32
CA ALA A 52 -58.10 4.25 -10.53
C ALA A 52 -57.35 2.93 -10.24
N ALA A 53 -56.56 2.86 -9.16
CA ALA A 53 -55.88 1.63 -8.76
C ALA A 53 -56.88 0.56 -8.31
N LYS A 54 -57.90 0.92 -7.52
CA LYS A 54 -58.99 0.01 -7.11
C LYS A 54 -59.72 -0.59 -8.33
N ARG A 55 -60.01 0.22 -9.35
CA ARG A 55 -60.60 -0.26 -10.63
C ARG A 55 -59.67 -1.22 -11.38
N ARG A 56 -58.38 -0.90 -11.50
CA ARG A 56 -57.37 -1.78 -12.14
C ARG A 56 -57.22 -3.10 -11.40
N TYR A 57 -57.18 -3.07 -10.07
CA TYR A 57 -57.10 -4.26 -9.21
C TYR A 57 -58.30 -5.19 -9.42
N ARG A 58 -59.52 -4.64 -9.41
CA ARG A 58 -60.75 -5.41 -9.69
C ARG A 58 -60.72 -6.05 -11.09
N ARG A 59 -60.24 -5.32 -12.11
CA ARG A 59 -60.08 -5.87 -13.47
C ARG A 59 -59.06 -7.01 -13.51
N MET A 60 -57.94 -6.87 -12.80
CA MET A 60 -56.91 -7.89 -12.70
C MET A 60 -57.45 -9.17 -12.04
N ARG A 61 -58.14 -9.05 -10.89
CA ARG A 61 -58.79 -10.15 -10.16
C ARG A 61 -59.80 -10.90 -11.03
N ARG A 62 -60.62 -10.18 -11.81
CA ARG A 62 -61.57 -10.80 -12.75
C ARG A 62 -60.89 -11.62 -13.85
N ARG A 63 -59.72 -11.17 -14.33
CA ARG A 63 -58.97 -11.86 -15.40
C ARG A 63 -58.17 -13.05 -14.91
N ARG A 64 -57.74 -13.07 -13.64
CA ARG A 64 -56.96 -14.15 -13.04
C ARG A 64 -57.49 -14.48 -11.64
N PRO A 65 -58.62 -15.22 -11.54
CA PRO A 65 -59.28 -15.49 -10.27
C PRO A 65 -58.45 -16.36 -9.32
N ASN A 66 -57.59 -17.22 -9.87
CA ASN A 66 -56.75 -18.16 -9.11
C ASN A 66 -55.39 -17.56 -8.69
N LEU A 67 -55.15 -16.27 -8.97
CA LEU A 67 -53.90 -15.61 -8.59
C LEU A 67 -53.93 -15.27 -7.10
N THR A 68 -53.38 -16.15 -6.28
CA THR A 68 -53.34 -15.99 -4.82
C THR A 68 -52.08 -15.30 -4.32
N HIS A 69 -50.99 -15.31 -5.12
CA HIS A 69 -49.69 -14.77 -4.72
C HIS A 69 -49.02 -13.98 -5.84
N PHE A 70 -48.31 -12.92 -5.47
CA PHE A 70 -47.31 -12.26 -6.31
C PHE A 70 -45.94 -12.88 -6.07
N GLN A 71 -45.20 -13.18 -7.15
CA GLN A 71 -43.79 -13.52 -7.06
C GLN A 71 -42.97 -12.24 -7.06
N VAL A 72 -42.20 -12.03 -5.99
CA VAL A 72 -41.26 -10.92 -5.87
C VAL A 72 -39.84 -11.49 -5.87
N PRO A 73 -38.88 -10.86 -6.58
CA PRO A 73 -37.49 -11.29 -6.52
C PRO A 73 -37.01 -11.32 -5.06
N PRO A 74 -36.21 -12.32 -4.67
CA PRO A 74 -35.76 -12.47 -3.29
C PRO A 74 -34.96 -11.22 -2.89
N GLN A 75 -35.43 -10.52 -1.85
CA GLN A 75 -34.75 -9.34 -1.34
C GLN A 75 -33.63 -9.73 -0.38
N ALA A 76 -32.50 -9.03 -0.45
CA ALA A 76 -31.42 -9.19 0.51
C ALA A 76 -31.91 -8.81 1.92
N PRO A 77 -31.64 -9.64 2.95
CA PRO A 77 -31.86 -9.23 4.33
C PRO A 77 -31.10 -7.94 4.64
N ARG A 78 -31.74 -7.00 5.36
CA ARG A 78 -31.12 -5.71 5.74
C ARG A 78 -29.77 -5.90 6.47
N HIS A 79 -29.63 -6.94 7.28
CA HIS A 79 -28.38 -7.22 7.99
C HIS A 79 -27.21 -7.57 7.04
N TRP A 80 -27.44 -8.14 5.85
CA TRP A 80 -26.37 -8.36 4.87
C TRP A 80 -25.81 -7.05 4.33
N LEU A 81 -26.68 -6.05 4.14
CA LEU A 81 -26.26 -4.71 3.74
C LEU A 81 -25.43 -4.05 4.85
N TRP A 82 -25.89 -4.13 6.11
CA TRP A 82 -25.14 -3.58 7.25
C TRP A 82 -23.76 -4.22 7.42
N ILE A 83 -23.67 -5.55 7.32
CA ILE A 83 -22.39 -6.26 7.37
C ILE A 83 -21.48 -5.81 6.22
N THR A 84 -22.01 -5.70 5.00
CA THR A 84 -21.24 -5.27 3.83
C THR A 84 -20.69 -3.86 4.03
N VAL A 85 -21.51 -2.92 4.48
CA VAL A 85 -21.10 -1.55 4.77
C VAL A 85 -20.01 -1.53 5.84
N ALA A 86 -20.18 -2.28 6.93
CA ALA A 86 -19.19 -2.37 7.99
C ALA A 86 -17.84 -2.91 7.48
N VAL A 87 -17.84 -3.98 6.66
CA VAL A 87 -16.63 -4.55 6.09
C VAL A 87 -15.95 -3.58 5.12
N VAL A 88 -16.70 -2.88 4.28
CA VAL A 88 -16.16 -1.86 3.35
C VAL A 88 -15.50 -0.72 4.13
N ILE A 89 -16.17 -0.21 5.18
CA ILE A 89 -15.62 0.86 6.03
C ILE A 89 -14.34 0.37 6.74
N LEU A 90 -14.36 -0.82 7.33
CA LEU A 90 -13.21 -1.38 8.02
C LEU A 90 -12.04 -1.58 7.07
N ALA A 91 -12.29 -2.05 5.85
CA ALA A 91 -11.26 -2.25 4.83
C ALA A 91 -10.65 -0.92 4.37
N ALA A 92 -11.48 0.10 4.12
CA ALA A 92 -11.00 1.43 3.76
C ALA A 92 -10.21 2.08 4.91
N PHE A 93 -10.70 1.98 6.15
CA PHE A 93 -10.01 2.49 7.32
C PHE A 93 -8.67 1.77 7.56
N GLY A 94 -8.68 0.44 7.48
CA GLY A 94 -7.46 -0.37 7.59
C GLY A 94 -6.43 0.01 6.53
N ALA A 95 -6.84 0.18 5.27
CA ALA A 95 -5.96 0.64 4.20
C ALA A 95 -5.37 2.03 4.49
N ALA A 96 -6.18 2.96 5.00
CA ALA A 96 -5.72 4.30 5.35
C ALA A 96 -4.72 4.29 6.52
N VAL A 97 -4.92 3.42 7.52
CA VAL A 97 -4.03 3.27 8.68
C VAL A 97 -2.72 2.57 8.30
N LEU A 98 -2.78 1.55 7.45
CA LEU A 98 -1.60 0.80 7.00
C LEU A 98 -0.77 1.54 5.95
N THR A 99 -1.30 2.62 5.38
CA THR A 99 -0.55 3.44 4.43
C THR A 99 0.65 4.08 5.14
N PRO A 100 1.89 3.84 4.69
CA PRO A 100 3.07 4.41 5.33
C PRO A 100 3.03 5.93 5.31
N GLU A 101 3.66 6.56 6.29
CA GLU A 101 3.76 8.03 6.33
C GLU A 101 4.49 8.57 5.10
N GLY A 102 4.23 9.83 4.73
CA GLY A 102 4.72 10.43 3.48
C GLY A 102 6.22 10.20 3.19
N ALA A 103 7.10 10.44 4.17
CA ALA A 103 8.53 10.23 3.98
C ALA A 103 8.88 8.73 3.83
N ARG A 104 8.24 7.85 4.59
CA ARG A 104 8.40 6.39 4.47
C ARG A 104 7.87 5.87 3.12
N PHE A 105 6.75 6.43 2.64
CA PHE A 105 6.21 6.14 1.32
C PHE A 105 7.18 6.56 0.21
N GLN A 106 7.82 7.73 0.34
CA GLN A 106 8.83 8.15 -0.61
C GLN A 106 10.05 7.21 -0.60
N VAL A 107 10.58 6.84 0.57
CA VAL A 107 11.66 5.84 0.68
C VAL A 107 11.25 4.51 0.05
N MET A 108 10.01 4.07 0.27
CA MET A 108 9.45 2.86 -0.33
C MET A 108 9.42 2.92 -1.86
N VAL A 109 8.88 4.00 -2.42
CA VAL A 109 8.80 4.20 -3.88
C VAL A 109 10.19 4.28 -4.49
N GLU A 110 11.11 5.03 -3.89
CA GLU A 110 12.47 5.14 -4.41
C GLU A 110 13.26 3.84 -4.28
N SER A 111 13.05 3.07 -3.20
CA SER A 111 13.66 1.74 -3.07
C SER A 111 13.12 0.73 -4.09
N ALA A 112 11.90 0.94 -4.58
CA ALA A 112 11.26 0.12 -5.61
C ALA A 112 11.62 0.54 -7.04
N VAL A 113 11.53 1.84 -7.36
CA VAL A 113 11.80 2.37 -8.70
C VAL A 113 13.31 2.44 -8.98
N GLY A 114 14.07 2.78 -7.95
CA GLY A 114 15.50 3.02 -8.00
C GLY A 114 15.84 4.48 -7.73
N TYR A 115 17.01 4.71 -7.15
CA TYR A 115 17.57 6.04 -6.90
C TYR A 115 19.06 6.09 -7.30
N PRO A 116 19.57 7.27 -7.71
CA PRO A 116 20.99 7.43 -8.01
C PRO A 116 21.82 7.23 -6.75
N SER A 117 22.86 6.40 -6.86
CA SER A 117 23.70 5.98 -5.75
C SER A 117 25.15 5.81 -6.21
N THR A 118 26.07 6.00 -5.28
CA THR A 118 27.46 5.64 -5.46
C THR A 118 27.65 4.24 -4.89
N VAL A 119 28.01 3.28 -5.74
CA VAL A 119 28.24 1.89 -5.38
C VAL A 119 29.74 1.64 -5.22
N ILE A 120 30.08 1.10 -4.07
CA ILE A 120 31.43 0.72 -3.65
C ILE A 120 31.50 -0.80 -3.74
N ASP A 121 32.35 -1.32 -4.61
CA ASP A 121 32.64 -2.73 -4.76
C ASP A 121 34.02 -3.03 -4.18
N VAL A 122 34.08 -3.96 -3.23
CA VAL A 122 35.32 -4.33 -2.53
C VAL A 122 35.50 -5.84 -2.59
N ALA A 123 36.66 -6.29 -3.02
CA ALA A 123 37.05 -7.70 -2.95
C ALA A 123 37.70 -7.96 -1.58
N ILE A 124 36.99 -8.69 -0.71
CA ILE A 124 37.44 -9.00 0.64
C ILE A 124 36.84 -10.34 1.10
N ASP A 125 37.63 -11.11 1.84
CA ASP A 125 37.21 -12.39 2.41
C ASP A 125 35.97 -12.23 3.29
N GLU A 126 35.07 -13.21 3.20
CA GLU A 126 33.77 -13.18 3.88
C GLU A 126 33.88 -12.94 5.39
N GLY A 127 34.89 -13.54 6.04
CA GLY A 127 35.13 -13.38 7.48
C GLY A 127 35.56 -11.98 7.92
N GLN A 128 36.04 -11.14 7.00
CA GLN A 128 36.49 -9.77 7.30
C GLN A 128 35.46 -8.69 6.91
N GLN A 129 34.39 -9.06 6.21
CA GLN A 129 33.38 -8.12 5.70
C GLN A 129 32.70 -7.32 6.81
N ASP A 130 32.32 -7.99 7.90
CA ASP A 130 31.65 -7.32 9.01
C ASP A 130 32.57 -6.32 9.73
N ALA A 131 33.84 -6.68 9.92
CA ALA A 131 34.84 -5.79 10.50
C ALA A 131 35.08 -4.56 9.63
N LEU A 132 35.16 -4.74 8.30
CA LEU A 132 35.29 -3.64 7.35
C LEU A 132 34.07 -2.71 7.38
N LEU A 133 32.85 -3.27 7.36
CA LEU A 133 31.61 -2.49 7.42
C LEU A 133 31.51 -1.68 8.72
N GLN A 134 31.91 -2.26 9.85
CA GLN A 134 31.97 -1.56 11.13
C GLN A 134 32.99 -0.42 11.08
N ALA A 135 34.20 -0.66 10.58
CA ALA A 135 35.23 0.37 10.43
C ALA A 135 34.77 1.52 9.54
N TRP A 136 34.04 1.23 8.45
CA TRP A 136 33.55 2.24 7.50
C TRP A 136 32.27 2.94 7.94
N THR A 137 31.62 2.49 9.00
CA THR A 137 30.34 3.04 9.48
C THR A 137 30.35 4.57 9.62
N PRO A 138 31.39 5.24 10.19
CA PRO A 138 31.40 6.70 10.32
C PRO A 138 31.27 7.45 8.98
N VAL A 139 31.91 6.94 7.92
CA VAL A 139 31.84 7.52 6.57
C VAL A 139 30.53 7.13 5.89
N LEU A 140 30.10 5.87 6.02
CA LEU A 140 28.85 5.39 5.44
C LEU A 140 27.62 6.12 6.00
N MET A 141 27.62 6.45 7.30
CA MET A 141 26.51 7.19 7.92
C MET A 141 26.37 8.62 7.39
N GLN A 142 27.43 9.23 6.86
CA GLN A 142 27.36 10.53 6.18
C GLN A 142 26.79 10.43 4.76
N ALA A 143 26.86 9.23 4.16
CA ALA A 143 26.33 8.94 2.83
C ALA A 143 24.86 8.50 2.84
N VAL A 144 24.22 8.55 4.01
CA VAL A 144 22.79 8.34 4.21
C VAL A 144 22.01 9.55 3.71
N ARG A 145 20.82 9.33 3.13
CA ARG A 145 20.00 10.44 2.63
C ARG A 145 18.76 10.67 3.50
N PRO A 146 18.67 11.80 4.22
CA PRO A 146 17.44 12.16 4.91
C PRO A 146 16.35 12.52 3.90
N VAL A 147 15.12 12.09 4.18
CA VAL A 147 13.92 12.40 3.40
C VAL A 147 12.92 13.01 4.35
N SER A 148 12.54 14.26 4.09
CA SER A 148 11.51 14.96 4.83
C SER A 148 10.34 15.31 3.93
N MET A 149 9.14 15.30 4.49
CA MET A 149 7.93 15.57 3.74
C MET A 149 6.89 16.25 4.61
N ARG A 150 6.57 17.50 4.26
CA ARG A 150 5.56 18.33 4.93
C ARG A 150 4.24 18.25 4.18
N TYR A 151 3.16 17.95 4.89
CA TYR A 151 1.80 17.90 4.30
C TYR A 151 0.71 18.20 5.33
N GLN A 152 -0.46 18.64 4.88
CA GLN A 152 -1.61 18.85 5.76
C GLN A 152 -2.42 17.54 5.91
N ARG A 153 -2.73 17.16 7.16
CA ARG A 153 -3.61 16.01 7.46
C ARG A 153 -5.10 16.38 7.50
N GLY A 154 -5.41 17.64 7.76
CA GLY A 154 -6.79 18.14 7.87
C GLY A 154 -6.88 19.64 7.54
N ARG A 155 -8.09 20.12 7.25
CA ARG A 155 -8.35 21.48 6.75
C ARG A 155 -7.94 22.61 7.71
N TYR A 156 -7.95 22.34 9.02
CA TYR A 156 -7.71 23.35 10.07
C TYR A 156 -6.56 22.97 11.02
N GLY A 157 -5.81 21.92 10.73
CA GLY A 157 -4.71 21.45 11.59
C GLY A 157 -3.36 22.03 11.17
N PRO A 158 -2.36 22.04 12.07
CA PRO A 158 -0.99 22.39 11.70
C PRO A 158 -0.46 21.40 10.65
N PRO A 159 0.48 21.84 9.79
CA PRO A 159 1.14 20.95 8.85
C PRO A 159 1.90 19.86 9.61
N PHE A 160 1.89 18.65 9.06
CA PHE A 160 2.58 17.49 9.60
C PHE A 160 3.91 17.30 8.86
N ASP A 161 5.00 17.19 9.61
CA ASP A 161 6.34 16.94 9.08
C ASP A 161 6.72 15.47 9.30
N SER A 162 6.80 14.71 8.21
CA SER A 162 7.23 13.31 8.21
C SER A 162 8.71 13.21 7.87
N HIS A 163 9.43 12.35 8.58
CA HIS A 163 10.87 12.13 8.40
C HIS A 163 11.15 10.64 8.19
N ALA A 164 11.99 10.34 7.22
CA ALA A 164 12.50 9.02 6.93
C ALA A 164 13.91 9.13 6.36
N VAL A 165 14.54 7.98 6.15
CA VAL A 165 15.94 7.92 5.75
C VAL A 165 16.13 6.83 4.71
N ILE A 166 16.83 7.14 3.62
CA ILE A 166 17.38 6.11 2.73
C ILE A 166 18.72 5.69 3.31
N ALA A 167 18.71 4.54 3.97
CA ALA A 167 19.90 3.92 4.53
C ALA A 167 20.87 3.49 3.43
N VAL A 168 22.14 3.36 3.81
CA VAL A 168 23.14 2.68 2.99
C VAL A 168 22.69 1.23 2.81
N GLN A 169 22.81 0.69 1.60
CA GLN A 169 22.46 -0.69 1.30
C GLN A 169 23.73 -1.51 1.13
N VAL A 170 23.75 -2.70 1.69
CA VAL A 170 24.88 -3.62 1.62
C VAL A 170 24.43 -4.91 0.98
N ARG A 171 25.24 -5.41 0.06
CA ARG A 171 25.04 -6.69 -0.61
C ARG A 171 26.32 -7.51 -0.53
N ARG A 172 26.19 -8.74 -0.05
CA ARG A 172 27.29 -9.69 0.10
C ARG A 172 27.19 -10.73 -1.00
N HIS A 173 28.31 -11.04 -1.65
CA HIS A 173 28.38 -12.03 -2.72
C HIS A 173 29.71 -12.79 -2.66
N GLY A 174 29.78 -13.79 -1.78
CA GLY A 174 31.02 -14.51 -1.47
C GLY A 174 32.10 -13.52 -0.99
N ASN A 175 33.28 -13.54 -1.61
CA ASN A 175 34.40 -12.63 -1.31
C ASN A 175 34.25 -11.22 -1.92
N ARG A 176 33.03 -10.79 -2.28
CA ARG A 176 32.75 -9.43 -2.75
C ARG A 176 31.69 -8.78 -1.90
N LEU A 177 32.00 -7.58 -1.44
CA LEU A 177 31.10 -6.71 -0.69
C LEU A 177 30.73 -5.51 -1.56
N GLN A 178 29.45 -5.34 -1.84
CA GLN A 178 28.92 -4.17 -2.54
C GLN A 178 28.17 -3.29 -1.55
N ILE A 179 28.41 -1.98 -1.60
CA ILE A 179 27.79 -1.00 -0.72
C ILE A 179 27.25 0.14 -1.56
N ALA A 180 25.94 0.38 -1.51
CA ALA A 180 25.28 1.48 -2.19
C ALA A 180 24.92 2.58 -1.19
N THR A 181 25.40 3.80 -1.44
CA THR A 181 25.07 4.97 -0.62
C THR A 181 23.60 5.39 -0.79
N GLY A 182 23.03 6.12 0.18
CA GLY A 182 21.65 6.63 0.06
C GLY A 182 21.50 7.80 -0.91
N GLN A 183 22.61 8.44 -1.27
CA GLN A 183 22.71 9.55 -2.21
C GLN A 183 24.03 9.50 -3.00
N PRO A 184 24.11 10.11 -4.20
CA PRO A 184 25.37 10.21 -4.92
C PRO A 184 26.38 11.03 -4.12
N VAL A 185 27.58 10.48 -3.96
CA VAL A 185 28.72 11.09 -3.27
C VAL A 185 29.90 11.12 -4.23
N GLN A 186 30.71 12.18 -4.18
CA GLN A 186 31.90 12.30 -5.03
C GLN A 186 32.86 11.14 -4.80
N ALA A 187 33.11 10.35 -5.85
CA ALA A 187 33.88 9.12 -5.77
C ALA A 187 35.28 9.32 -5.16
N GLU A 188 35.99 10.39 -5.55
CA GLU A 188 37.34 10.64 -5.03
C GLU A 188 37.37 11.01 -3.54
N ARG A 189 36.41 11.81 -3.08
CA ARG A 189 36.30 12.14 -1.65
C ARG A 189 35.94 10.90 -0.83
N LEU A 190 35.03 10.09 -1.35
CA LEU A 190 34.64 8.83 -0.70
C LEU A 190 35.82 7.87 -0.64
N ARG A 191 36.55 7.68 -1.75
CA ARG A 191 37.76 6.85 -1.79
C ARG A 191 38.79 7.31 -0.77
N ALA A 192 39.07 8.61 -0.71
CA ALA A 192 40.02 9.18 0.24
C ALA A 192 39.58 8.92 1.69
N ALA A 193 38.31 9.17 2.01
CA ALA A 193 37.76 8.97 3.36
C ALA A 193 37.71 7.50 3.80
N LEU A 194 37.50 6.55 2.87
CA LEU A 194 37.59 5.12 3.18
C LEU A 194 39.04 4.67 3.35
N ALA A 195 39.97 5.21 2.54
CA ALA A 195 41.39 4.87 2.63
C ALA A 195 42.03 5.32 3.94
N THR A 196 41.58 6.43 4.55
CA THR A 196 42.07 6.86 5.87
C THR A 196 41.65 5.90 6.99
N LEU A 197 40.47 5.30 6.89
CA LEU A 197 39.97 4.34 7.88
C LEU A 197 40.54 2.94 7.68
N THR A 198 40.77 2.53 6.43
CA THR A 198 41.26 1.17 6.13
C THR A 198 42.21 1.20 4.93
N PRO A 199 43.49 1.57 5.15
CA PRO A 199 44.47 1.69 4.08
C PRO A 199 44.68 0.39 3.31
N ALA A 200 44.60 -0.75 4.00
CA ALA A 200 44.78 -2.07 3.41
C ALA A 200 43.70 -2.45 2.38
N ALA A 201 42.47 -1.94 2.54
CA ALA A 201 41.37 -2.23 1.63
C ALA A 201 41.35 -1.30 0.41
N ALA A 202 41.95 -0.09 0.52
CA ALA A 202 41.93 0.96 -0.50
C ALA A 202 42.22 0.51 -1.95
N PRO A 203 43.24 -0.32 -2.25
CA PRO A 203 43.55 -0.71 -3.64
C PRO A 203 42.48 -1.62 -4.27
N THR A 204 41.66 -2.29 -3.45
CA THR A 204 40.60 -3.21 -3.92
C THR A 204 39.25 -2.53 -4.11
N VAL A 205 39.15 -1.24 -3.77
CA VAL A 205 37.89 -0.48 -3.80
C VAL A 205 37.63 0.08 -5.19
N GLN A 206 36.59 -0.43 -5.84
CA GLN A 206 36.03 0.14 -7.06
C GLN A 206 34.80 0.97 -6.71
N ILE A 207 34.72 2.19 -7.24
CA ILE A 207 33.59 3.10 -6.99
C ILE A 207 32.96 3.44 -8.33
N SER A 208 31.64 3.27 -8.42
CA SER A 208 30.86 3.55 -9.62
C SER A 208 29.56 4.28 -9.25
N GLU A 209 29.07 5.14 -10.14
CA GLU A 209 27.74 5.72 -10.00
C GLU A 209 26.74 4.87 -10.77
N ARG A 210 25.64 4.49 -10.12
CA ARG A 210 24.54 3.78 -10.77
C ARG A 210 23.23 4.00 -10.04
N THR A 211 22.14 3.74 -10.74
CA THR A 211 20.83 3.64 -10.11
C THR A 211 20.72 2.30 -9.39
N VAL A 212 20.33 2.32 -8.12
CA VAL A 212 20.12 1.13 -7.29
C VAL A 212 18.66 1.04 -6.90
N ALA A 213 18.05 -0.13 -7.10
CA ALA A 213 16.67 -0.42 -6.69
C ALA A 213 16.65 -1.61 -5.73
N PRO A 214 16.85 -1.40 -4.41
CA PRO A 214 17.03 -2.46 -3.43
C PRO A 214 15.89 -3.48 -3.37
N TRP A 215 14.67 -3.10 -3.73
CA TRP A 215 13.51 -4.01 -3.72
C TRP A 215 13.39 -4.86 -4.99
N ARG A 216 14.04 -4.43 -6.08
CA ARG A 216 14.07 -5.16 -7.36
C ARG A 216 15.31 -6.03 -7.49
N GLU A 217 16.39 -5.61 -6.85
CA GLU A 217 17.68 -6.30 -6.89
C GLU A 217 17.86 -7.18 -5.64
N ILE A 218 18.14 -8.47 -5.87
CA ILE A 218 18.30 -9.44 -4.79
C ILE A 218 19.60 -9.19 -4.01
N GLY A 219 19.52 -9.30 -2.68
CA GLY A 219 20.68 -9.34 -1.79
C GLY A 219 21.06 -8.01 -1.13
N TRP A 220 20.38 -6.92 -1.47
CA TRP A 220 20.54 -5.65 -0.75
C TRP A 220 19.87 -5.70 0.61
N ARG A 221 20.57 -5.20 1.63
CA ARG A 221 20.08 -5.05 3.00
C ARG A 221 20.48 -3.69 3.54
N ALA A 222 19.58 -3.03 4.24
CA ALA A 222 19.89 -1.76 4.88
C ALA A 222 20.99 -1.94 5.95
N TRP A 223 21.99 -1.07 5.90
CA TRP A 223 23.08 -0.96 6.85
C TRP A 223 22.97 0.33 7.64
N GLY A 224 23.20 0.22 8.95
CA GLY A 224 23.14 1.31 9.90
C GLY A 224 22.95 0.79 11.32
N PRO A 225 23.07 1.64 12.34
CA PRO A 225 22.66 1.27 13.68
C PRO A 225 21.21 0.77 13.59
N ARG A 226 20.90 -0.36 14.25
CA ARG A 226 19.52 -0.78 14.43
C ARG A 226 18.84 0.37 15.18
N VAL A 227 18.14 1.25 14.47
CA VAL A 227 17.23 2.19 15.10
C VAL A 227 16.18 1.27 15.72
N ALA A 228 16.22 1.16 17.05
CA ALA A 228 15.21 0.45 17.81
C ALA A 228 13.85 0.96 17.30
N GLN A 229 13.06 0.02 16.77
CA GLN A 229 11.70 0.28 16.30
C GLN A 229 10.81 0.69 17.46
#